data_AF-A0A6L9KG71-F1
#
_entry.id   AF-A0A6L9KG71-F1
#
_cell.length_a   1.000
_cell.length_b   1.000
_cell.length_c   1.000
_cell.angle_alpha   90.00
_cell.angle_beta   90.00
_cell.angle_gamma   90.00
#
_symmetry.space_group_name_H-M   'P 1'
#
loop_
_entity.id
_entity.type
_entity.pdbx_description
1 polymer ?
#
loop_
_entity_poly.entity_id
_entity_poly.type
_entity_poly.pdbx_seq_one_letter_code
_entity_poly.pdbx_strand_id
1 'polypeptide(L)'
;MGRIIVILLIHVIGDYFFQGSKMSKLKASKFLYLFEHVAIYTLFFIVLSPILLGLTILEGLIFSLINGVLHLIIDFFIGKYKAKYYLTNESKYIETIGLDHTLHIMILIATYIYIFPHAINSTYNLFNF
;
A
#
# COMPACT_ATOMS: atom_id res chain seq x y z
N MET A 1 -3.66 16.96 6.58
CA MET A 1 -3.53 15.90 7.61
C MET A 1 -4.58 14.80 7.51
N GLY A 2 -5.89 15.10 7.40
CA GLY A 2 -6.93 14.07 7.27
C GLY A 2 -6.73 13.07 6.13
N ARG A 3 -6.24 13.53 4.97
CA ARG A 3 -5.99 12.64 3.81
C ARG A 3 -4.87 11.63 4.02
N ILE A 4 -3.88 11.94 4.86
CA ILE A 4 -2.83 10.96 5.22
C ILE A 4 -3.45 9.82 6.02
N ILE A 5 -4.33 10.14 6.99
CA ILE A 5 -5.07 9.12 7.74
C ILE A 5 -5.90 8.25 6.79
N VAL A 6 -6.58 8.87 5.82
CA VAL A 6 -7.35 8.15 4.79
C VAL A 6 -6.45 7.22 3.96
N ILE A 7 -5.27 7.68 3.50
CA ILE A 7 -4.30 6.82 2.80
C ILE A 7 -3.93 5.61 3.64
N LEU A 8 -3.65 5.80 4.94
CA LEU A 8 -3.29 4.71 5.84
C LEU A 8 -4.44 3.70 6.00
N LEU A 9 -5.68 4.17 6.11
CA LEU A 9 -6.85 3.31 6.21
C LEU A 9 -7.09 2.51 4.92
N ILE A 10 -6.99 3.15 3.75
CA ILE A 10 -7.07 2.47 2.46
C ILE A 10 -5.97 1.41 2.34
N HIS A 11 -4.74 1.73 2.78
CA HIS A 11 -3.63 0.78 2.77
C HIS A 11 -3.92 -0.44 3.66
N VAL A 12 -4.34 -0.24 4.91
CA VAL A 12 -4.65 -1.35 5.82
C VAL A 12 -5.73 -2.26 5.24
N ILE A 13 -6.79 -1.68 4.67
CA ILE A 13 -7.88 -2.47 4.06
C ILE A 13 -7.37 -3.22 2.82
N GLY A 14 -6.63 -2.54 1.94
CA GLY A 14 -6.10 -3.12 0.70
C GLY A 14 -5.08 -4.24 0.96
N ASP A 15 -4.15 -4.02 1.88
CA ASP A 15 -3.04 -4.94 2.17
C ASP A 15 -3.46 -6.12 3.06
N TYR A 16 -4.31 -5.88 4.08
CA TYR A 16 -4.68 -6.92 5.06
C TYR A 16 -6.08 -7.49 4.88
N PHE A 17 -7.10 -6.66 4.66
CA PHE A 17 -8.50 -7.13 4.71
C PHE A 17 -8.87 -7.92 3.45
N PHE A 18 -8.33 -7.55 2.29
CA PHE A 18 -8.53 -8.33 1.06
C PHE A 18 -7.54 -9.47 0.89
N GLN A 19 -6.50 -9.54 1.71
CA GLN A 19 -5.52 -10.62 1.67
C GLN A 19 -6.04 -11.86 2.42
N GLY A 20 -6.49 -12.86 1.68
CA GLY A 20 -6.89 -14.15 2.26
C GLY A 20 -5.74 -14.90 2.93
N SER A 21 -6.06 -15.80 3.87
CA SER A 21 -5.08 -16.59 4.64
C SER A 21 -4.14 -17.41 3.75
N LYS A 22 -4.65 -17.98 2.66
CA LYS A 22 -3.87 -18.72 1.66
C LYS A 22 -2.86 -17.82 0.94
N MET A 23 -3.29 -16.62 0.53
CA MET A 23 -2.46 -15.64 -0.17
C MET A 23 -1.32 -15.15 0.72
N SER A 24 -1.65 -14.80 1.96
CA SER A 24 -0.67 -14.39 2.98
C SER A 24 0.46 -15.41 3.18
N LYS A 25 0.11 -16.70 3.30
CA LYS A 25 1.09 -17.79 3.48
C LYS A 25 1.93 -18.06 2.24
N LEU A 26 1.34 -17.94 1.04
CA LEU A 26 2.00 -18.32 -0.21
C LEU A 26 2.75 -17.18 -0.89
N LYS A 27 2.46 -15.90 -0.60
CA LYS A 27 3.09 -14.76 -1.28
C LYS A 27 4.62 -14.72 -1.12
N ALA A 28 5.14 -15.22 -0.01
CA ALA A 28 6.59 -15.30 0.22
C ALA A 28 7.30 -16.40 -0.58
N SER A 29 6.58 -17.42 -1.05
CA SER A 29 7.16 -18.59 -1.75
C SER A 29 6.75 -18.69 -3.22
N LYS A 30 5.63 -18.07 -3.61
CA LYS A 30 5.03 -18.20 -4.94
C LYS A 30 4.69 -16.81 -5.49
N PHE A 31 5.43 -16.40 -6.51
CA PHE A 31 5.28 -15.08 -7.15
C PHE A 31 3.84 -14.80 -7.63
N LEU A 32 3.11 -15.82 -8.09
CA LEU A 32 1.71 -15.67 -8.49
C LEU A 32 0.82 -15.09 -7.38
N TYR A 33 0.98 -15.55 -6.14
CA TYR A 33 0.19 -15.05 -5.00
C TYR A 33 0.63 -13.66 -4.56
N LEU A 34 1.91 -13.33 -4.72
CA LEU A 34 2.42 -11.98 -4.52
C LEU A 34 1.83 -11.01 -5.57
N PHE A 35 1.81 -11.43 -6.84
CA PHE A 35 1.23 -10.62 -7.90
C PHE A 35 -0.27 -10.43 -7.73
N GLU A 36 -1.02 -11.48 -7.39
CA GLU A 36 -2.46 -11.42 -7.11
C GLU A 36 -2.76 -10.44 -5.96
N HIS A 37 -1.98 -10.51 -4.88
CA HIS A 37 -2.08 -9.59 -3.76
C HIS A 37 -1.89 -8.12 -4.17
N VAL A 38 -0.80 -7.83 -4.89
CA VAL A 38 -0.50 -6.47 -5.35
C VAL A 38 -1.54 -5.99 -6.37
N ALA A 39 -2.06 -6.87 -7.23
CA ALA A 39 -3.08 -6.53 -8.20
C ALA A 39 -4.39 -6.09 -7.52
N ILE A 40 -4.83 -6.82 -6.49
CA ILE A 40 -6.02 -6.46 -5.70
C ILE A 40 -5.78 -5.14 -4.95
N TYR A 41 -4.63 -5.01 -4.30
CA TYR A 41 -4.22 -3.77 -3.64
C TYR A 41 -4.25 -2.57 -4.59
N THR A 42 -3.62 -2.72 -5.76
CA THR A 42 -3.51 -1.66 -6.77
C THR A 42 -4.88 -1.30 -7.32
N LEU A 43 -5.72 -2.29 -7.64
CA LEU A 43 -7.09 -2.05 -8.13
C LEU A 43 -7.93 -1.30 -7.09
N PHE A 44 -7.78 -1.66 -5.81
CA PHE A 44 -8.47 -0.97 -4.73
C PHE A 44 -8.05 0.50 -4.64
N PHE A 45 -6.76 0.77 -4.77
CA PHE A 45 -6.25 2.14 -4.84
C PHE A 45 -6.70 2.90 -6.09
N ILE A 46 -6.78 2.26 -7.27
CA ILE A 46 -7.28 2.89 -8.50
C ILE A 46 -8.69 3.43 -8.30
N VAL A 47 -9.56 2.68 -7.61
CA VAL A 47 -10.94 3.07 -7.37
C VAL A 47 -11.04 4.15 -6.29
N LEU A 48 -10.34 3.98 -5.16
CA LEU A 48 -10.55 4.86 -4.01
C LEU A 48 -9.70 6.13 -4.00
N SER A 49 -8.51 6.11 -4.60
CA SER A 49 -7.60 7.26 -4.54
C SER A 49 -8.15 8.53 -5.19
N PRO A 50 -8.86 8.51 -6.35
CA PRO A 50 -9.49 9.72 -6.88
C PRO A 50 -10.57 10.29 -5.95
N ILE A 51 -11.38 9.40 -5.38
CA ILE A 51 -12.56 9.77 -4.58
C ILE A 51 -12.15 10.33 -3.22
N LEU A 52 -11.23 9.64 -2.54
CA LEU A 52 -10.95 9.87 -1.13
C LEU A 52 -9.73 10.77 -0.88
N LEU A 53 -8.82 10.88 -1.86
CA LEU A 53 -7.57 11.64 -1.71
C LEU A 53 -7.57 12.96 -2.46
N GLY A 54 -8.71 13.33 -3.07
CA GLY A 54 -8.87 14.53 -3.88
C GLY A 54 -7.91 14.60 -5.06
N LEU A 55 -7.67 13.44 -5.67
CA LEU A 55 -6.94 13.29 -6.92
C LEU A 55 -7.93 13.25 -8.07
N THR A 56 -7.55 13.76 -9.23
CA THR A 56 -8.29 13.47 -10.47
C THR A 56 -8.19 11.97 -10.80
N ILE A 57 -9.03 11.48 -11.72
CA ILE A 57 -8.99 10.07 -12.15
C ILE A 57 -7.60 9.68 -12.68
N LEU A 58 -6.98 10.55 -13.48
CA LEU A 58 -5.65 10.31 -14.03
C LEU A 58 -4.57 10.28 -12.94
N GLU A 59 -4.61 11.23 -12.00
CA GLU A 59 -3.66 11.28 -10.88
C GLU A 59 -3.82 10.07 -9.95
N GLY A 60 -5.05 9.65 -9.65
CA GLY A 60 -5.31 8.45 -8.87
C GLY A 60 -4.82 7.18 -9.57
N LEU A 61 -4.99 7.07 -10.89
CA LEU A 61 -4.41 5.97 -11.67
C LEU A 61 -2.87 5.97 -11.57
N ILE A 62 -2.22 7.11 -11.78
CA ILE A 62 -0.76 7.24 -11.68
C ILE A 62 -0.27 6.89 -10.27
N PHE A 63 -0.91 7.46 -9.24
CA PHE A 63 -0.61 7.21 -7.83
C PHE A 63 -0.68 5.72 -7.50
N SER A 64 -1.76 5.07 -7.94
CA SER A 64 -2.02 3.66 -7.66
C SER A 64 -1.02 2.74 -8.36
N LEU A 65 -0.69 3.01 -9.63
CA LEU A 65 0.28 2.20 -10.37
C LEU A 65 1.70 2.33 -9.80
N ILE A 66 2.14 3.56 -9.48
CA ILE A 66 3.44 3.79 -8.85
C ILE A 66 3.51 3.06 -7.51
N ASN A 67 2.50 3.23 -6.64
CA ASN A 67 2.48 2.56 -5.35
C ASN A 67 2.33 1.05 -5.48
N GLY A 68 1.58 0.54 -6.45
CA GLY A 68 1.49 -0.89 -6.72
C GLY A 68 2.85 -1.51 -7.06
N VAL A 69 3.64 -0.84 -7.92
CA VAL A 69 5.01 -1.29 -8.25
C VAL A 69 5.92 -1.23 -7.03
N LEU A 70 5.90 -0.13 -6.27
CA LEU A 70 6.72 0.00 -5.06
C LEU A 70 6.33 -1.02 -3.99
N HIS A 71 5.03 -1.29 -3.81
CA HIS A 71 4.51 -2.32 -2.91
C HIS A 71 4.99 -3.71 -3.32
N LEU A 72 4.94 -4.04 -4.62
CA LEU A 72 5.47 -5.30 -5.14
C LEU A 72 6.94 -5.49 -4.81
N ILE A 73 7.75 -4.42 -4.96
CA ILE A 73 9.17 -4.45 -4.67
C ILE A 73 9.40 -4.71 -3.18
N ILE A 74 8.73 -3.97 -2.30
CA ILE A 74 8.88 -4.14 -0.84
C ILE A 74 8.48 -5.56 -0.44
N ASP A 75 7.29 -6.01 -0.83
CA ASP A 75 6.81 -7.35 -0.48
C ASP A 75 7.72 -8.47 -1.02
N PHE A 76 8.28 -8.30 -2.22
CA PHE A 76 9.19 -9.29 -2.82
C PHE A 76 10.47 -9.45 -2.00
N PHE A 77 11.08 -8.35 -1.57
CA PHE A 77 12.32 -8.38 -0.80
C PHE A 77 12.03 -8.69 0.67
N ILE A 78 11.19 -7.90 1.33
CA ILE A 78 10.89 -8.03 2.76
C ILE A 78 10.16 -9.34 3.05
N GLY A 79 9.30 -9.83 2.14
CA GLY A 79 8.66 -11.13 2.26
C GLY A 79 9.66 -12.30 2.37
N LYS A 80 10.79 -12.23 1.65
CA LYS A 80 11.86 -13.23 1.77
C LYS A 80 12.60 -13.15 3.10
N TYR A 81 12.88 -11.94 3.59
CA TYR A 81 13.47 -11.75 4.91
C TYR A 81 12.54 -12.25 6.02
N LYS A 82 11.24 -11.96 5.90
CA LYS A 82 10.19 -12.42 6.83
C LYS A 82 10.12 -13.94 6.86
N ALA A 83 10.16 -14.60 5.70
CA ALA A 83 10.19 -16.06 5.61
C ALA A 83 11.46 -16.68 6.22
N LYS A 84 12.62 -16.02 6.08
CA LYS A 84 13.89 -16.50 6.66
C LYS A 84 13.85 -16.58 8.19
N TYR A 85 13.20 -15.63 8.85
CA TYR A 85 13.15 -15.55 10.31
C TYR A 85 11.91 -16.21 10.93
N TYR A 86 10.96 -16.67 10.10
CA TYR A 86 9.75 -17.33 10.55
C TYR A 86 10.10 -18.60 11.34
N LEU A 87 9.64 -18.68 12.60
CA LEU A 87 9.89 -19.77 13.56
C LEU A 87 11.36 -20.01 13.95
N THR A 88 12.31 -19.24 13.40
CA THR A 88 13.75 -19.38 13.69
C THR A 88 14.28 -18.26 14.57
N ASN A 89 13.74 -17.04 14.46
CA ASN A 89 14.12 -15.90 15.30
C ASN A 89 12.95 -14.92 15.42
N GLU A 90 12.25 -14.97 16.56
CA GLU A 90 11.06 -14.15 16.82
C GLU A 90 11.35 -12.64 16.81
N SER A 91 12.43 -12.19 17.46
CA SER A 91 12.80 -10.76 17.48
C SER A 91 13.01 -10.22 16.07
N LYS A 92 13.81 -10.93 15.26
CA LYS A 92 14.07 -10.53 13.87
C LYS A 92 12.83 -10.60 13.00
N TYR A 93 11.94 -11.55 13.25
CA TYR A 93 10.66 -11.65 12.56
C TYR A 93 9.76 -10.43 12.86
N ILE A 94 9.63 -10.04 14.13
CA ILE A 94 8.87 -8.85 14.55
C ILE A 94 9.49 -7.57 13.98
N GLU A 95 10.82 -7.41 14.07
CA GLU A 95 11.55 -6.29 13.46
C GLU A 95 11.26 -6.20 11.95
N THR A 96 11.24 -7.34 11.27
CA THR A 96 10.95 -7.40 9.83
C THR A 96 9.52 -6.98 9.53
N ILE A 97 8.53 -7.36 10.35
CA ILE A 97 7.13 -6.89 10.21
C ILE A 97 7.04 -5.38 10.39
N GLY A 98 7.73 -4.82 11.40
CA GLY A 98 7.75 -3.38 11.63
C GLY A 98 8.37 -2.62 10.44
N LEU A 99 9.47 -3.14 9.90
CA LEU A 99 10.12 -2.59 8.72
C LEU A 99 9.20 -2.66 7.48
N ASP A 100 8.53 -3.79 7.26
CA ASP A 100 7.55 -4.00 6.19
C ASP A 100 6.48 -2.91 6.21
N HIS A 101 5.80 -2.72 7.33
CA HIS A 101 4.78 -1.67 7.49
C HIS A 101 5.36 -0.26 7.30
N THR A 102 6.51 0.01 7.88
CA THR A 102 7.12 1.34 7.82
C THR A 102 7.45 1.72 6.38
N LEU A 103 8.03 0.81 5.60
CA LEU A 103 8.36 1.06 4.20
C LEU A 103 7.12 1.29 3.35
N HIS A 104 6.07 0.49 3.53
CA HIS A 104 4.80 0.68 2.80
C HIS A 104 4.14 2.04 3.10
N ILE A 105 4.12 2.44 4.37
CA ILE A 105 3.60 3.75 4.77
C ILE A 105 4.47 4.88 4.18
N MET A 106 5.80 4.73 4.24
CA MET A 106 6.73 5.72 3.71
C MET A 106 6.55 5.95 2.21
N ILE A 107 6.43 4.89 1.39
CA ILE A 107 6.23 5.05 -0.05
C ILE A 107 4.90 5.74 -0.36
N LEU A 108 3.83 5.43 0.37
CA LEU A 108 2.51 6.03 0.16
C LEU A 108 2.53 7.52 0.49
N ILE A 109 3.10 7.89 1.63
CA ILE A 109 3.21 9.28 2.06
C ILE A 109 4.14 10.05 1.12
N ALA A 110 5.31 9.49 0.78
CA ALA A 110 6.28 10.15 -0.08
C ALA A 110 5.71 10.38 -1.48
N THR A 111 5.15 9.34 -2.12
CA THR A 111 4.57 9.48 -3.47
C THR A 111 3.42 10.49 -3.47
N TYR A 112 2.57 10.50 -2.44
CA TYR A 112 1.48 11.47 -2.34
C TYR A 112 1.98 12.91 -2.18
N ILE A 113 2.96 13.15 -1.29
CA ILE A 113 3.51 14.49 -1.03
C ILE A 113 4.29 15.02 -2.25
N TYR A 114 5.17 14.21 -2.82
CA TYR A 114 6.09 14.68 -3.86
C TYR A 114 5.43 14.82 -5.23
N ILE A 115 4.49 13.93 -5.56
CA ILE A 115 3.88 13.90 -6.90
C ILE A 115 2.59 14.75 -6.92
N PHE A 116 1.84 14.81 -5.82
CA PHE A 116 0.54 15.49 -5.76
C PHE A 116 0.44 16.49 -4.58
N PRO A 117 1.37 17.45 -4.47
CA PRO A 117 1.39 18.40 -3.35
C PRO A 117 0.12 19.28 -3.27
N HIS A 118 -0.53 19.56 -4.41
CA HIS A 118 -1.80 20.32 -4.45
C HIS A 118 -2.93 19.57 -3.76
N ALA A 119 -2.94 18.23 -3.85
CA ALA A 119 -3.94 17.39 -3.21
C ALA A 119 -3.80 17.37 -1.67
N ILE A 120 -2.67 17.80 -1.10
CA ILE A 120 -2.59 17.92 0.36
C ILE A 120 -3.37 19.14 0.85
N ASN A 121 -3.38 20.19 0.04
CA ASN A 121 -3.91 21.51 0.40
C ASN A 121 -5.33 21.76 -0.14
N SER A 122 -5.89 20.89 -0.98
CA SER A 122 -7.25 21.06 -1.48
C SER A 122 -8.30 20.76 -0.40
N THR A 123 -8.51 21.69 0.52
CA THR A 123 -9.69 21.69 1.38
C THR A 123 -10.90 22.21 0.62
N TYR A 124 -11.93 21.35 0.48
CA TYR A 124 -13.31 21.65 0.07
C TYR A 124 -13.55 22.20 -1.35
N ASN A 125 -13.93 21.31 -2.27
CA ASN A 125 -14.85 21.61 -3.38
C ASN A 125 -15.90 20.49 -3.56
N LEU A 126 -16.17 19.69 -2.51
CA LEU A 126 -17.10 18.55 -2.61
C LEU A 126 -18.58 18.93 -2.42
N PHE A 127 -18.89 20.21 -2.16
CA PHE A 127 -20.26 20.69 -1.88
C PHE A 127 -20.64 21.99 -2.63
N ASN A 128 -19.89 22.39 -3.66
CA ASN A 128 -20.29 23.48 -4.54
C ASN A 128 -20.96 22.90 -5.80
N PHE A 129 -22.18 22.42 -5.64
CA PHE A 129 -23.15 22.21 -6.72
C PHE A 129 -24.39 23.05 -6.42
#